data_AF-A0A520D4D2-F1
#
_entry.id   AF-A0A520D4D2-F1
#
_cell.length_a   1.000
_cell.length_b   1.000
_cell.length_c   1.000
_cell.angle_alpha   90.00
_cell.angle_beta   90.00
_cell.angle_gamma   90.00
#
_symmetry.space_group_name_H-M   'P 1'
#
loop_
_entity.id
_entity.type
_entity.pdbx_description
1 polymer ?
#
loop_
_entity_poly.entity_id
_entity_poly.type
_entity_poly.pdbx_seq_one_letter_code
_entity_poly.pdbx_strand_id
1 'polypeptide(L)'
;AVITYFPVFKMLTEAANPDLARAQATAGVTVTADPATCSFQGNPVAREIDFRSSCDIAKRYLVQNSVSYDNIAGAPGSNAIVKIGDKTVTAPVGNVVNLKFDEASARQIAAFKKEVGDDLKLASYPVKADPAKTNTLLTIALLFWLVLLVTMVYGPIAAMLVEMFPTRIRYTSMSLPYHIGNGWFGGLLPTTAFAIVAQTGNMYNGLWYPIVIAGITLVIGTLLIRETKDVDIYAND
;
A
#
# COMPACT_ATOMS: atom_id res chain seq x y z
N ALA A 1 9.31 1.08 -14.20
CA ALA A 1 8.25 0.93 -13.20
C ALA A 1 7.49 -0.39 -13.38
N VAL A 2 6.66 -0.54 -14.42
CA VAL A 2 5.80 -1.72 -14.67
C VAL A 2 6.56 -3.06 -14.56
N ILE A 3 7.74 -3.14 -15.18
CA ILE A 3 8.55 -4.38 -15.22
C ILE A 3 9.32 -4.60 -13.91
N THR A 4 9.73 -3.53 -13.24
CA THR A 4 10.80 -3.59 -12.22
C THR A 4 10.31 -3.47 -10.78
N TYR A 5 9.06 -3.06 -10.53
CA TYR A 5 8.60 -2.79 -9.16
C TYR A 5 8.59 -4.05 -8.29
N PHE A 6 7.98 -5.15 -8.71
CA PHE A 6 7.98 -6.38 -7.92
C PHE A 6 9.40 -6.89 -7.55
N PRO A 7 10.33 -7.08 -8.49
CA PRO A 7 11.67 -7.56 -8.13
C PRO A 7 12.42 -6.56 -7.25
N VAL A 8 12.34 -5.26 -7.56
CA VAL A 8 13.05 -4.22 -6.76
C VAL A 8 12.53 -4.15 -5.34
N PHE A 9 11.21 -4.18 -5.11
CA PHE A 9 10.65 -4.14 -3.76
C PHE A 9 10.92 -5.42 -2.96
N LYS A 10 10.97 -6.59 -3.60
CA LYS A 10 11.41 -7.83 -2.95
C LYS A 10 12.87 -7.75 -2.54
N MET A 11 13.76 -7.38 -3.46
CA MET A 11 15.19 -7.17 -3.16
C MET A 11 15.39 -6.08 -2.10
N LEU A 12 14.57 -5.03 -2.10
CA LEU A 12 14.62 -3.96 -1.10
C LEU A 12 14.21 -4.49 0.27
N THR A 13 13.20 -5.36 0.34
CA THR A 13 12.80 -6.01 1.60
C THR A 13 13.94 -6.86 2.14
N GLU A 14 14.54 -7.70 1.29
CA GLU A 14 15.67 -8.57 1.68
C GLU A 14 16.91 -7.78 2.10
N ALA A 15 17.24 -6.71 1.37
CA ALA A 15 18.40 -5.87 1.66
C ALA A 15 18.19 -4.99 2.91
N ALA A 16 17.02 -4.38 3.05
CA ALA A 16 16.74 -3.45 4.14
C ALA A 16 16.37 -4.18 5.43
N ASN A 17 15.62 -5.28 5.35
CA ASN A 17 15.10 -6.03 6.49
C ASN A 17 15.05 -7.55 6.19
N PRO A 18 16.22 -8.23 6.19
CA PRO A 18 16.30 -9.66 5.88
C PRO A 18 15.53 -10.53 6.88
N ASP A 19 15.42 -10.10 8.14
CA ASP A 19 14.65 -10.82 9.14
C ASP A 19 13.15 -10.80 8.81
N LEU A 20 12.61 -9.67 8.34
CA LEU A 20 11.24 -9.59 7.86
C LEU A 20 11.04 -10.47 6.63
N ALA A 21 11.93 -10.36 5.64
CA ALA A 21 11.84 -11.19 4.42
C ALA A 21 11.79 -12.69 4.75
N ARG A 22 12.62 -13.14 5.70
CA ARG A 22 12.59 -14.52 6.20
C ARG A 22 11.29 -14.85 6.92
N ALA A 23 10.82 -13.98 7.84
CA ALA A 23 9.59 -14.21 8.58
C ALA A 23 8.36 -14.34 7.67
N GLN A 24 8.28 -13.54 6.59
CA GLN A 24 7.23 -13.67 5.57
C GLN A 24 7.24 -15.04 4.91
N ALA A 25 8.43 -15.58 4.63
CA ALA A 25 8.58 -16.85 3.95
C ALA A 25 8.31 -18.06 4.86
N THR A 26 8.49 -17.93 6.17
CA THR A 26 8.47 -19.09 7.09
C THR A 26 7.31 -19.13 8.08
N ALA A 27 6.71 -17.98 8.44
CA ALA A 27 5.81 -17.95 9.60
C ALA A 27 4.38 -18.45 9.33
N GLY A 28 3.96 -18.54 8.06
CA GLY A 28 2.69 -19.18 7.67
C GLY A 28 1.46 -18.64 8.40
N VAL A 29 1.33 -17.31 8.47
CA VAL A 29 0.21 -16.66 9.16
C VAL A 29 -1.07 -16.88 8.35
N THR A 30 -2.15 -17.31 9.00
CA THR A 30 -3.45 -17.48 8.35
C THR A 30 -4.51 -16.68 9.09
N VAL A 31 -5.47 -16.14 8.34
CA VAL A 31 -6.65 -15.46 8.87
C VAL A 31 -7.86 -16.25 8.41
N THR A 32 -8.53 -16.90 9.35
CA THR A 32 -9.81 -17.58 9.12
C THR A 32 -10.94 -16.65 9.53
N ALA A 33 -11.78 -16.21 8.60
CA ALA A 33 -12.89 -15.30 8.90
C ALA A 33 -14.05 -15.51 7.94
N ASP A 34 -15.28 -15.19 8.36
CA ASP A 34 -16.42 -15.11 7.44
C ASP A 34 -16.18 -13.98 6.41
N PRO A 35 -16.04 -14.30 5.11
CA PRO A 35 -15.80 -13.30 4.07
C PRO A 35 -16.88 -12.21 4.02
N ALA A 36 -18.13 -12.53 4.39
CA ALA A 36 -19.24 -11.58 4.39
C ALA A 36 -19.11 -10.50 5.48
N THR A 37 -18.30 -10.76 6.52
CA THR A 37 -18.07 -9.80 7.62
C THR A 37 -16.88 -8.88 7.37
N CYS A 38 -16.03 -9.19 6.40
CA CYS A 38 -14.87 -8.39 6.05
C CYS A 38 -15.28 -7.20 5.19
N SER A 39 -15.11 -5.97 5.70
CA SER A 39 -15.44 -4.77 4.93
C SER A 39 -14.34 -4.40 3.94
N PHE A 40 -14.69 -3.55 2.97
CA PHE A 40 -13.71 -2.95 2.07
C PHE A 40 -12.88 -1.89 2.81
N GLN A 41 -11.59 -2.14 2.97
CA GLN A 41 -10.71 -1.29 3.79
C GLN A 41 -10.01 -0.15 3.03
N GLY A 42 -10.43 0.12 1.79
CA GLY A 42 -9.90 1.19 0.93
C GLY A 42 -10.67 2.50 0.94
N ASN A 43 -11.59 2.69 1.87
CA ASN A 43 -12.38 3.92 1.94
C ASN A 43 -11.49 5.09 2.45
N PRO A 44 -11.24 6.13 1.64
CA PRO A 44 -10.34 7.23 1.98
C PRO A 44 -10.87 8.17 3.08
N VAL A 45 -12.16 8.12 3.40
CA VAL A 45 -12.77 8.91 4.48
C VAL A 45 -13.11 8.08 5.72
N ALA A 46 -12.93 6.75 5.67
CA ALA A 46 -13.19 5.87 6.80
C ALA A 46 -12.12 6.04 7.88
N ARG A 47 -12.59 6.13 9.13
CA ARG A 47 -11.75 6.15 10.32
C ARG A 47 -11.57 4.73 10.84
N GLU A 48 -10.61 4.54 11.74
CA GLU A 48 -10.37 3.23 12.38
C GLU A 48 -11.65 2.67 13.05
N ILE A 49 -12.48 3.55 13.61
CA ILE A 49 -13.75 3.19 14.26
C ILE A 49 -14.86 2.70 13.30
N ASP A 50 -14.68 2.90 11.99
CA ASP A 50 -15.65 2.43 11.00
C ASP A 50 -15.40 0.94 10.66
N PHE A 51 -14.24 0.41 11.06
CA PHE A 51 -13.81 -0.97 10.88
C PHE A 51 -14.04 -1.79 12.16
N ARG A 52 -15.29 -2.19 12.38
CA ARG A 52 -15.78 -2.77 13.64
C ARG A 52 -15.78 -4.29 13.67
N SER A 53 -15.80 -4.92 12.49
CA SER A 53 -15.88 -6.38 12.42
C SER A 53 -14.60 -7.02 12.94
N SER A 54 -14.73 -8.25 13.44
CA SER A 54 -13.59 -9.06 13.86
C SER A 54 -12.60 -9.30 12.71
N CYS A 55 -13.11 -9.52 11.49
CA CYS A 55 -12.27 -9.63 10.30
C CYS A 55 -11.47 -8.35 10.03
N ASP A 56 -12.11 -7.18 10.14
CA ASP A 56 -11.44 -5.93 9.84
C ASP A 56 -10.35 -5.62 10.84
N ILE A 57 -10.63 -5.78 12.13
CA ILE A 57 -9.66 -5.54 13.20
C ILE A 57 -8.44 -6.45 13.03
N ALA A 58 -8.65 -7.74 12.73
CA ALA A 58 -7.57 -8.69 12.47
C ALA A 58 -6.71 -8.28 11.28
N LYS A 59 -7.34 -8.12 10.11
CA LYS A 59 -6.63 -7.82 8.86
C LYS A 59 -5.91 -6.48 8.93
N ARG A 60 -6.56 -5.43 9.46
CA ARG A 60 -5.94 -4.11 9.60
C ARG A 60 -4.67 -4.17 10.42
N TYR A 61 -4.72 -4.87 11.56
CA TYR A 61 -3.56 -4.99 12.44
C TYR A 61 -2.39 -5.70 11.73
N LEU A 62 -2.65 -6.81 11.03
CA LEU A 62 -1.61 -7.53 10.30
C LEU A 62 -0.99 -6.68 9.17
N VAL A 63 -1.82 -6.01 8.37
CA VAL A 63 -1.34 -5.14 7.28
C VAL A 63 -0.53 -3.96 7.81
N GLN A 64 -0.96 -3.32 8.90
CA GLN A 64 -0.22 -2.22 9.54
C GLN A 64 1.15 -2.65 10.07
N ASN A 65 1.31 -3.92 10.42
CA ASN A 65 2.58 -4.51 10.86
C ASN A 65 3.34 -5.20 9.73
N SER A 66 2.95 -4.96 8.48
CA SER A 66 3.56 -5.55 7.28
C SER A 66 3.55 -7.07 7.28
N VAL A 67 2.62 -7.74 7.96
CA VAL A 67 2.53 -9.21 8.02
C VAL A 67 1.70 -9.71 6.84
N SER A 68 2.27 -10.55 5.99
CA SER A 68 1.48 -11.27 4.98
C SER A 68 0.81 -12.48 5.61
N TYR A 69 -0.38 -12.82 5.11
CA TYR A 69 -1.21 -13.90 5.60
C TYR A 69 -2.04 -14.54 4.50
N ASP A 70 -2.40 -15.80 4.69
CA ASP A 70 -3.35 -16.50 3.83
C ASP A 70 -4.78 -16.32 4.35
N ASN A 71 -5.71 -16.06 3.44
CA ASN A 71 -7.12 -15.91 3.75
C ASN A 71 -7.82 -17.27 3.67
N ILE A 72 -8.43 -17.70 4.76
CA ILE A 72 -9.23 -18.93 4.84
C ILE A 72 -10.69 -18.54 5.11
N ALA A 73 -11.61 -19.09 4.32
CA ALA A 73 -13.03 -18.87 4.53
C ALA A 73 -13.50 -19.56 5.83
N GLY A 74 -13.90 -18.77 6.81
CA GLY A 74 -14.53 -19.24 8.05
C GLY A 74 -16.01 -19.53 7.87
N ALA A 75 -16.61 -20.18 8.88
CA ALA A 75 -18.05 -20.41 8.89
C ALA A 75 -18.83 -19.07 8.93
N PRO A 76 -20.04 -18.99 8.35
CA PRO A 76 -20.86 -17.78 8.40
C PRO A 76 -21.09 -17.29 9.84
N GLY A 77 -20.88 -16.00 10.09
CA GLY A 77 -21.03 -15.38 11.41
C GLY A 77 -19.91 -15.69 12.41
N SER A 78 -18.88 -16.45 12.03
CA SER A 78 -17.73 -16.72 12.91
C SER A 78 -16.82 -15.50 13.08
N ASN A 79 -16.28 -15.33 14.29
CA ASN A 79 -15.24 -14.34 14.54
C ASN A 79 -13.95 -14.74 13.81
N ALA A 80 -13.19 -13.74 13.39
CA ALA A 80 -11.92 -13.95 12.73
C ALA A 80 -10.90 -14.54 13.71
N ILE A 81 -10.19 -15.58 13.26
CA ILE A 81 -9.13 -16.24 14.00
C ILE A 81 -7.83 -16.02 13.23
N VAL A 82 -6.85 -15.44 13.91
CA VAL A 82 -5.49 -15.29 13.40
C VAL A 82 -4.67 -16.45 13.95
N LYS A 83 -4.07 -17.25 13.07
CA LYS A 83 -3.16 -18.33 13.45
C LYS A 83 -1.73 -17.97 13.05
N ILE A 84 -0.81 -18.07 14.00
CA ILE A 84 0.62 -17.82 13.84
C ILE A 84 1.37 -19.04 14.37
N GLY A 85 1.97 -19.82 13.47
CA GLY A 85 2.50 -21.14 13.84
C GLY A 85 1.39 -22.02 14.45
N ASP A 86 1.58 -22.47 15.70
CA ASP A 86 0.60 -23.30 16.41
C ASP A 86 -0.40 -22.51 17.27
N LYS A 87 -0.20 -21.19 17.43
CA LYS A 87 -1.06 -20.36 18.26
C LYS A 87 -2.21 -19.78 17.46
N THR A 88 -3.38 -19.68 18.10
CA THR A 88 -4.59 -19.09 17.52
C THR A 88 -5.13 -18.00 18.44
N VAL A 89 -5.35 -16.82 17.88
CA VAL A 89 -5.90 -15.66 18.59
C VAL A 89 -7.20 -15.24 17.91
N THR A 90 -8.28 -15.13 18.68
CA THR A 90 -9.57 -14.68 18.15
C THR A 90 -9.67 -13.17 18.20
N ALA A 91 -9.98 -12.54 17.07
CA ALA A 91 -10.13 -11.09 16.99
C ALA A 91 -11.48 -10.64 17.58
N PRO A 92 -11.50 -9.53 18.35
CA PRO A 92 -12.72 -9.03 18.96
C PRO A 92 -13.62 -8.31 17.94
N VAL A 93 -14.87 -8.08 18.30
CA VAL A 93 -15.79 -7.19 17.58
C VAL A 93 -15.83 -5.85 18.30
N GLY A 94 -15.68 -4.75 17.57
CA GLY A 94 -15.68 -3.41 18.14
C GLY A 94 -17.06 -2.78 18.15
N ASN A 95 -17.52 -2.35 19.33
CA ASN A 95 -18.72 -1.54 19.47
C ASN A 95 -18.37 -0.04 19.54
N VAL A 96 -19.14 0.80 18.85
CA VAL A 96 -18.86 2.24 18.73
C VAL A 96 -19.99 3.06 19.35
N VAL A 97 -19.62 3.89 20.33
CA VAL A 97 -20.51 4.81 21.03
C VAL A 97 -19.88 6.21 20.96
N ASN A 98 -20.66 7.23 20.60
CA ASN A 98 -20.18 8.62 20.50
C ASN A 98 -18.91 8.79 19.62
N LEU A 99 -18.88 8.13 18.46
CA LEU A 99 -17.77 8.19 17.49
C LEU A 99 -16.43 7.69 18.04
N LYS A 100 -16.45 6.80 19.05
CA LYS A 100 -15.27 6.09 19.57
C LYS A 100 -15.65 4.65 19.87
N PHE A 101 -14.67 3.75 19.85
CA PHE A 101 -14.88 2.44 20.47
C PHE A 101 -15.23 2.63 21.94
N ASP A 102 -16.22 1.88 22.44
CA ASP A 102 -16.51 1.88 23.87
C ASP A 102 -15.30 1.33 24.65
N GLU A 103 -15.27 1.57 25.96
CA GLU A 103 -14.12 1.23 26.79
C GLU A 103 -13.82 -0.28 26.78
N ALA A 104 -14.86 -1.11 26.73
CA ALA A 104 -14.72 -2.56 26.65
C ALA A 104 -14.06 -3.00 25.33
N SER A 105 -14.56 -2.51 24.20
CA SER A 105 -14.04 -2.79 22.86
C SER A 105 -12.62 -2.28 22.71
N ALA A 106 -12.33 -1.06 23.18
CA ALA A 106 -10.99 -0.50 23.14
C ALA A 106 -9.98 -1.34 23.91
N ARG A 107 -10.34 -1.82 25.11
CA ARG A 107 -9.50 -2.73 25.92
C ARG A 107 -9.31 -4.08 25.23
N GLN A 108 -10.36 -4.67 24.67
CA GLN A 108 -10.28 -5.95 23.95
C GLN A 108 -9.42 -5.84 22.69
N ILE A 109 -9.59 -4.78 21.89
CA ILE A 109 -8.77 -4.51 20.71
C ILE A 109 -7.30 -4.31 21.12
N ALA A 110 -7.03 -3.55 22.18
CA ALA A 110 -5.67 -3.37 22.66
C ALA A 110 -5.03 -4.68 23.15
N ALA A 111 -5.79 -5.52 23.86
CA ALA A 111 -5.33 -6.84 24.28
C ALA A 111 -5.03 -7.75 23.10
N PHE A 112 -5.92 -7.80 22.10
CA PHE A 112 -5.71 -8.53 20.85
C PHE A 112 -4.44 -8.05 20.11
N LYS A 113 -4.31 -6.74 19.90
CA LYS A 113 -3.11 -6.15 19.26
C LYS A 113 -1.83 -6.49 20.02
N LYS A 114 -1.88 -6.54 21.36
CA LYS A 114 -0.73 -6.93 22.18
C LYS A 114 -0.39 -8.41 22.02
N GLU A 115 -1.38 -9.28 22.15
CA GLU A 115 -1.21 -10.74 22.05
C GLU A 115 -0.67 -11.16 20.69
N VAL A 116 -1.30 -10.71 19.60
CA VAL A 116 -0.81 -10.97 18.24
C VAL A 116 0.58 -10.38 18.03
N GLY A 117 0.85 -9.18 18.55
CA GLY A 117 2.19 -8.57 18.47
C GLY A 117 3.28 -9.38 19.19
N ASP A 118 2.96 -10.00 20.32
CA ASP A 118 3.90 -10.84 21.06
C ASP A 118 4.09 -12.20 20.37
N ASP A 119 3.03 -12.78 19.81
CA ASP A 119 3.13 -14.00 19.01
C ASP A 119 3.91 -13.81 17.71
N LEU A 120 3.77 -12.67 17.04
CA LEU A 120 4.57 -12.30 15.87
C LEU A 120 6.06 -12.24 16.23
N LYS A 121 6.42 -11.65 17.37
CA LYS A 121 7.83 -11.63 17.84
C LYS A 121 8.36 -13.04 18.08
N LEU A 122 7.57 -13.91 18.69
CA LEU A 122 7.94 -15.33 18.90
C LEU A 122 8.10 -16.06 17.55
N ALA A 123 7.30 -15.70 16.55
CA ALA A 123 7.43 -16.18 15.17
C ALA A 123 8.55 -15.46 14.37
N SER A 124 9.45 -14.74 15.03
CA SER A 124 10.60 -14.03 14.45
C SER A 124 10.25 -12.87 13.50
N TYR A 125 9.04 -12.30 13.59
CA TYR A 125 8.75 -11.03 12.92
C TYR A 125 9.45 -9.87 13.64
N PRO A 126 10.29 -9.09 12.94
CA PRO A 126 10.97 -7.96 13.54
C PRO A 126 10.03 -6.77 13.72
N VAL A 127 10.06 -6.13 14.89
CA VAL A 127 9.35 -4.86 15.13
C VAL A 127 10.02 -3.70 14.40
N LYS A 128 11.34 -3.78 14.21
CA LYS A 128 12.17 -2.80 13.47
C LYS A 128 13.26 -3.54 12.71
N ALA A 129 13.69 -2.98 11.59
CA ALA A 129 14.84 -3.49 10.86
C ALA A 129 16.11 -3.41 11.74
N ASP A 130 16.90 -4.48 11.74
CA ASP A 130 18.19 -4.55 12.44
C ASP A 130 19.29 -3.92 11.56
N PRO A 131 19.84 -2.74 11.94
CA PRO A 131 20.85 -2.05 11.14
C PRO A 131 22.11 -2.88 10.90
N ALA A 132 22.41 -3.84 11.76
CA ALA A 132 23.59 -4.70 11.60
C ALA A 132 23.42 -5.75 10.49
N LYS A 133 22.17 -6.11 10.16
CA LYS A 133 21.85 -7.08 9.09
C LYS A 133 21.44 -6.42 7.78
N THR A 134 21.15 -5.13 7.82
CA THR A 134 20.81 -4.34 6.63
C THR A 134 22.02 -4.26 5.68
N ASN A 135 21.82 -4.68 4.43
CA ASN A 135 22.76 -4.40 3.35
C ASN A 135 22.55 -2.96 2.86
N THR A 136 23.20 -2.01 3.54
CA THR A 136 23.03 -0.58 3.28
C THR A 136 23.42 -0.19 1.85
N LEU A 137 24.49 -0.75 1.30
CA LEU A 137 24.95 -0.42 -0.05
C LEU A 137 23.92 -0.86 -1.10
N LEU A 138 23.43 -2.08 -1.02
CA LEU A 138 22.40 -2.59 -1.92
C LEU A 138 21.08 -1.81 -1.75
N THR A 139 20.70 -1.50 -0.51
CA THR A 139 19.51 -0.69 -0.20
C THR A 139 19.60 0.68 -0.88
N ILE A 140 20.74 1.38 -0.75
CA ILE A 140 20.97 2.67 -1.42
C ILE A 140 20.91 2.52 -2.93
N ALA A 141 21.51 1.48 -3.51
CA ALA A 141 21.48 1.25 -4.95
C ALA A 141 20.05 1.02 -5.48
N LEU A 142 19.23 0.26 -4.76
CA LEU A 142 17.83 0.02 -5.10
C LEU A 142 16.97 1.28 -4.95
N LEU A 143 17.18 2.06 -3.89
CA LEU A 143 16.51 3.36 -3.71
C LEU A 143 16.93 4.35 -4.80
N PHE A 144 18.21 4.39 -5.16
CA PHE A 144 18.71 5.20 -6.27
C PHE A 144 18.04 4.80 -7.59
N TRP A 145 17.90 3.49 -7.86
CA TRP A 145 17.16 3.01 -9.03
C TRP A 145 15.70 3.50 -9.03
N LEU A 146 15.01 3.43 -7.89
CA LEU A 146 13.63 3.94 -7.79
C LEU A 146 13.56 5.46 -8.02
N VAL A 147 14.50 6.23 -7.48
CA VAL A 147 14.59 7.69 -7.70
C VAL A 147 14.88 7.98 -9.18
N LEU A 148 15.76 7.22 -9.82
CA LEU A 148 16.07 7.35 -11.24
C LEU A 148 14.83 7.13 -12.12
N LEU A 149 13.97 6.18 -11.78
CA LEU A 149 12.69 6.00 -12.47
C LEU A 149 11.79 7.23 -12.37
N VAL A 150 11.77 7.91 -11.22
CA VAL A 150 10.98 9.14 -11.03
C VAL A 150 11.60 10.31 -11.80
N THR A 151 12.92 10.47 -11.78
CA THR A 151 13.60 11.59 -12.46
C THR A 151 13.49 11.51 -13.99
N MET A 152 13.55 10.30 -14.57
CA MET A 152 13.31 10.08 -16.00
C MET A 152 11.92 10.54 -16.47
N VAL A 153 10.96 10.62 -15.55
CA VAL A 153 9.60 11.08 -15.84
C VAL A 153 9.45 12.57 -15.56
N TYR A 154 9.96 13.05 -14.43
CA TYR A 154 9.85 14.45 -14.02
C TYR A 154 10.56 15.42 -14.96
N GLY A 155 11.72 15.05 -15.50
CA GLY A 155 12.49 15.90 -16.41
C GLY A 155 11.72 16.23 -17.71
N PRO A 156 11.31 15.22 -18.49
CA PRO A 156 10.59 15.44 -19.76
C PRO A 156 9.20 16.06 -19.57
N ILE A 157 8.48 15.72 -18.49
CA ILE A 157 7.12 16.25 -18.25
C ILE A 157 7.12 17.78 -18.18
N ALA A 158 8.13 18.37 -17.54
CA ALA A 158 8.22 19.82 -17.41
C ALA A 158 8.35 20.51 -18.78
N ALA A 159 9.19 19.99 -19.68
CA ALA A 159 9.36 20.54 -21.03
C ALA A 159 8.10 20.31 -21.89
N MET A 160 7.58 19.08 -21.92
CA MET A 160 6.44 18.70 -22.75
C MET A 160 5.17 19.49 -22.40
N LEU A 161 4.91 19.72 -21.11
CA LEU A 161 3.76 20.54 -20.69
C LEU A 161 3.88 22.00 -21.16
N VAL A 162 5.09 22.57 -21.23
CA VAL A 162 5.32 23.95 -21.70
C VAL A 162 5.03 24.06 -23.19
N GLU A 163 5.37 23.04 -23.96
CA GLU A 163 5.20 23.00 -25.41
C GLU A 163 3.75 22.71 -25.83
N MET A 164 2.98 21.97 -25.04
CA MET A 164 1.60 21.61 -25.37
C MET A 164 0.58 22.75 -25.17
N PHE A 165 0.91 23.82 -24.46
CA PHE A 165 -0.03 24.91 -24.14
C PHE A 165 0.49 26.30 -24.56
N PRO A 166 -0.39 27.16 -25.16
CA PRO A 166 -0.07 28.54 -25.49
C PRO A 166 0.37 29.35 -24.27
N THR A 167 1.25 30.34 -24.46
CA THR A 167 1.93 31.00 -23.33
C THR A 167 0.95 31.71 -22.38
N ARG A 168 -0.12 32.30 -22.92
CA ARG A 168 -1.14 33.06 -22.15
C ARG A 168 -1.96 32.23 -21.14
N ILE A 169 -2.15 30.93 -21.38
CA ILE A 169 -2.93 30.03 -20.50
C ILE A 169 -2.11 28.91 -19.88
N ARG A 170 -0.79 28.92 -20.11
CA ARG A 170 0.13 27.83 -19.78
C ARG A 170 0.06 27.44 -18.31
N TYR A 171 0.16 28.42 -17.40
CA TYR A 171 0.17 28.15 -15.96
C TYR A 171 -1.13 27.49 -15.47
N THR A 172 -2.28 28.03 -15.90
CA THR A 172 -3.60 27.47 -15.57
C THR A 172 -3.79 26.08 -16.16
N SER A 173 -3.37 25.88 -17.42
CA SER A 173 -3.53 24.61 -18.14
C SER A 173 -2.61 23.51 -17.61
N MET A 174 -1.42 23.85 -17.12
CA MET A 174 -0.49 22.92 -16.47
C MET A 174 -0.93 22.50 -15.07
N SER A 175 -1.51 23.43 -14.32
CA SER A 175 -1.92 23.20 -12.93
C SER A 175 -2.97 22.09 -12.83
N LEU A 176 -3.91 22.02 -13.77
CA LEU A 176 -5.01 21.05 -13.76
C LEU A 176 -4.51 19.58 -13.88
N PRO A 177 -3.72 19.18 -14.90
CA PRO A 177 -3.11 17.84 -14.95
C PRO A 177 -2.26 17.53 -13.73
N TYR A 178 -1.51 18.51 -13.22
CA TYR A 178 -0.63 18.29 -12.06
C TYR A 178 -1.41 17.99 -10.78
N HIS A 179 -2.47 18.75 -10.50
CA HIS A 179 -3.30 18.53 -9.31
C HIS A 179 -4.19 17.30 -9.43
N ILE A 180 -4.73 16.98 -10.61
CA ILE A 180 -5.49 15.74 -10.81
C ILE A 180 -4.57 14.53 -10.65
N GLY A 181 -3.40 14.57 -11.30
CA GLY A 181 -2.38 13.52 -11.22
C GLY A 181 -1.98 13.23 -9.78
N ASN A 182 -1.42 14.25 -9.11
CA ASN A 182 -0.90 14.09 -7.76
C ASN A 182 -2.00 13.94 -6.71
N GLY A 183 -3.11 14.66 -6.86
CA GLY A 183 -4.21 14.64 -5.91
C GLY A 183 -5.00 13.33 -5.95
N TRP A 184 -5.45 12.91 -7.13
CA TRP A 184 -6.31 11.73 -7.23
C TRP A 184 -5.51 10.44 -7.23
N PHE A 185 -4.55 10.29 -8.16
CA PHE A 185 -3.78 9.05 -8.28
C PHE A 185 -2.70 8.93 -7.19
N GLY A 186 -2.03 10.04 -6.86
CA GLY A 186 -1.08 10.06 -5.75
C GLY A 186 -1.77 9.93 -4.39
N GLY A 187 -2.81 10.74 -4.14
CA GLY A 187 -3.50 10.78 -2.86
C GLY A 187 -4.25 9.50 -2.50
N LEU A 188 -4.81 8.78 -3.49
CA LEU A 188 -5.53 7.51 -3.25
C LEU A 188 -4.60 6.28 -3.26
N LEU A 189 -3.30 6.45 -3.53
CA LEU A 189 -2.36 5.32 -3.54
C LEU A 189 -2.29 4.61 -2.18
N PRO A 190 -2.12 5.29 -1.03
CA PRO A 190 -1.98 4.61 0.25
C PRO A 190 -3.24 3.84 0.64
N THR A 191 -4.42 4.42 0.42
CA THR A 191 -5.71 3.81 0.76
C THR A 191 -6.01 2.60 -0.12
N THR A 192 -5.77 2.72 -1.42
CA THR A 192 -6.00 1.63 -2.38
C THR A 192 -4.98 0.51 -2.21
N ALA A 193 -3.71 0.84 -2.01
CA ALA A 193 -2.67 -0.15 -1.73
C ALA A 193 -2.97 -0.92 -0.44
N PHE A 194 -3.36 -0.21 0.63
CA PHE A 194 -3.78 -0.86 1.88
C PHE A 194 -4.97 -1.80 1.67
N ALA A 195 -5.98 -1.37 0.91
CA ALA A 195 -7.15 -2.18 0.59
C ALA A 195 -6.78 -3.48 -0.14
N ILE A 196 -5.92 -3.36 -1.17
CA ILE A 196 -5.45 -4.52 -1.94
C ILE A 196 -4.70 -5.48 -1.03
N VAL A 197 -3.83 -4.98 -0.15
CA VAL A 197 -3.09 -5.83 0.80
C VAL A 197 -4.04 -6.46 1.82
N ALA A 198 -5.03 -5.73 2.34
CA ALA A 198 -6.03 -6.27 3.28
C ALA A 198 -6.95 -7.32 2.63
N GLN A 199 -7.23 -7.20 1.34
CA GLN A 199 -8.04 -8.18 0.62
C GLN A 199 -7.23 -9.43 0.28
N THR A 200 -6.02 -9.25 -0.24
CA THR A 200 -5.22 -10.34 -0.77
C THR A 200 -4.34 -11.02 0.28
N GLY A 201 -4.04 -10.34 1.38
CA GLY A 201 -3.15 -10.82 2.44
C GLY A 201 -1.66 -10.73 2.11
N ASN A 202 -1.25 -10.22 0.95
CA ASN A 202 0.16 -10.13 0.57
C ASN A 202 0.62 -8.67 0.52
N MET A 203 1.65 -8.32 1.30
CA MET A 203 2.15 -6.94 1.37
C MET A 203 2.66 -6.37 0.04
N TYR A 204 3.10 -7.22 -0.89
CA TYR A 204 3.58 -6.80 -2.21
C TYR A 204 2.45 -6.50 -3.18
N ASN A 205 1.23 -7.00 -2.96
CA ASN A 205 0.13 -6.79 -3.91
C ASN A 205 -0.31 -5.32 -3.98
N GLY A 206 -0.04 -4.50 -2.97
CA GLY A 206 -0.24 -3.05 -3.04
C GLY A 206 0.52 -2.40 -4.21
N LEU A 207 1.60 -3.02 -4.70
CA LEU A 207 2.38 -2.55 -5.85
C LEU A 207 1.59 -2.61 -7.17
N TRP A 208 0.51 -3.39 -7.26
CA TRP A 208 -0.33 -3.43 -8.46
C TRP A 208 -0.96 -2.08 -8.77
N TYR A 209 -1.31 -1.28 -7.75
CA TYR A 209 -1.89 0.04 -7.96
C TYR A 209 -0.99 0.94 -8.83
N PRO A 210 0.25 1.28 -8.41
CA PRO A 210 1.11 2.12 -9.23
C PRO A 210 1.54 1.43 -10.54
N ILE A 211 1.62 0.09 -10.60
CA ILE A 211 1.94 -0.64 -11.84
C ILE A 211 0.85 -0.47 -12.89
N VAL A 212 -0.42 -0.66 -12.51
CA VAL A 212 -1.57 -0.52 -13.42
C VAL A 212 -1.68 0.92 -13.91
N ILE A 213 -1.57 1.91 -13.01
CA ILE A 213 -1.60 3.33 -13.40
C ILE A 213 -0.44 3.66 -14.35
N ALA A 214 0.79 3.21 -14.06
CA ALA A 214 1.93 3.41 -14.95
C ALA A 214 1.72 2.75 -16.33
N GLY A 215 1.12 1.56 -16.39
CA GLY A 215 0.76 0.88 -17.63
C GLY A 215 -0.28 1.64 -18.44
N ILE A 216 -1.33 2.15 -17.80
CA ILE A 216 -2.34 3.00 -18.44
C ILE A 216 -1.68 4.28 -18.99
N THR A 217 -0.82 4.93 -18.21
CA THR A 217 -0.07 6.12 -18.66
C THR A 217 0.81 5.83 -19.87
N LEU A 218 1.44 4.66 -19.94
CA LEU A 218 2.22 4.26 -21.10
C LEU A 218 1.33 4.11 -22.35
N VAL A 219 0.19 3.42 -22.24
CA VAL A 219 -0.74 3.21 -23.36
C VAL A 219 -1.34 4.53 -23.83
N ILE A 220 -1.85 5.35 -22.90
CA ILE A 220 -2.43 6.66 -23.21
C ILE A 220 -1.36 7.59 -23.78
N GLY A 221 -0.19 7.63 -23.15
CA GLY A 221 0.91 8.50 -23.54
C GLY A 221 1.41 8.20 -24.94
N THR A 222 1.57 6.92 -25.28
CA THR A 222 2.06 6.50 -26.60
C THR A 222 1.04 6.68 -27.73
N LEU A 223 -0.27 6.64 -27.43
CA LEU A 223 -1.32 6.72 -28.44
C LEU A 223 -1.90 8.14 -28.63
N LEU A 224 -1.98 8.94 -27.55
CA LEU A 224 -2.73 10.20 -27.56
C LEU A 224 -1.85 11.45 -27.43
N ILE A 225 -0.62 11.34 -26.92
CA ILE A 225 0.28 12.50 -26.85
C ILE A 225 0.84 12.78 -28.25
N ARG A 226 0.63 14.01 -28.72
CA ARG A 226 1.16 14.48 -30.00
C ARG A 226 2.60 14.92 -29.86
N GLU A 227 3.39 14.70 -30.90
CA GLU A 227 4.75 15.20 -31.01
C GLU A 227 4.75 16.74 -30.99
N THR A 228 5.61 17.32 -30.15
CA THR A 228 5.71 18.77 -29.91
C THR A 228 6.99 19.39 -30.46
N LYS A 229 7.94 18.58 -30.94
CA LYS A 229 9.31 18.98 -31.30
C LYS A 229 9.46 20.18 -32.23
N ASP A 230 8.47 20.52 -33.05
CA ASP A 230 8.54 21.64 -34.00
C ASP A 230 7.29 22.54 -33.95
N VAL A 231 6.56 22.52 -32.84
CA VAL A 231 5.35 23.32 -32.68
C VAL A 231 5.71 24.76 -32.33
N ASP A 232 5.28 25.72 -33.18
CA ASP A 232 5.37 27.15 -32.87
C ASP A 232 4.36 27.53 -31.78
N ILE A 233 4.86 27.68 -30.55
CA ILE A 233 4.07 28.02 -29.37
C ILE A 233 3.52 29.46 -29.38
N TYR A 234 3.99 30.32 -30.29
CA TYR A 234 3.53 31.71 -30.46
C TYR A 234 2.55 31.89 -31.62
N ALA A 235 2.34 30.86 -32.45
CA ALA A 235 1.53 30.96 -33.67
C ALA A 235 0.07 31.41 -33.45
N ASN A 236 -0.45 31.29 -32.22
CA ASN A 236 -1.83 31.63 -31.86
C ASN A 236 -1.93 32.53 -30.61
N ASP A 237 -0.85 33.22 -30.24
CA ASP A 237 -0.85 34.20 -29.14
C ASP A 237 -1.31 35.60 -29.55
#